data_AF-A0A812SVN1-F1
#
_entry.id   AF-A0A812SVN1-F1
#
_cell.length_a   1.000
_cell.length_b   1.000
_cell.length_c   1.000
_cell.angle_alpha   90.00
_cell.angle_beta   90.00
_cell.angle_gamma   90.00
#
_symmetry.space_group_name_H-M   'P 1'
#
loop_
_entity.id
_entity.type
_entity.pdbx_description
1 polymer ?
#
loop_
_entity_poly.entity_id
_entity_poly.type
_entity_poly.pdbx_seq_one_letter_code
_entity_poly.pdbx_strand_id
1 'polypeptide(L)'
;MNSGIVAMETSLVILDQNVWDKVLDFPRFKSIPNFMHLMAVNRLAKSSPDWVQRFSRTNTGTFAAQWMVADYNQFESGKPLPDGMFWVVEMIPGVSEMQDMSAHLREHRYWASFNRPFFGKTRELSGFSMAERTHGSLYSYQGNPRAYAFSMVAPAINALPEMRDVMTQNAYPYGSPPNDPGHQISARMDLSPILKLPNGGIDAKACMRPNSW
;
A
#
# COMPACT_ATOMS: atom_id res chain seq x y z
N MET A 1 -16.24 -2.97 4.71
CA MET A 1 -16.77 -3.79 5.82
C MET A 1 -18.09 -3.20 6.32
N ASN A 2 -18.98 -3.97 6.97
CA ASN A 2 -20.24 -3.43 7.52
C ASN A 2 -20.01 -2.33 8.59
N SER A 3 -18.80 -2.26 9.15
CA SER A 3 -18.37 -1.18 10.03
C SER A 3 -18.12 0.15 9.32
N GLY A 4 -18.29 0.25 7.99
CA GLY A 4 -17.95 1.45 7.21
C GLY A 4 -16.45 1.60 6.91
N ILE A 5 -15.60 0.71 7.43
CA ILE A 5 -14.17 0.70 7.18
C ILE A 5 -13.87 0.03 5.83
N VAL A 6 -12.94 0.59 5.08
CA VAL A 6 -12.25 -0.04 3.95
C VAL A 6 -10.79 -0.22 4.31
N ALA A 7 -10.30 -1.44 4.12
CA ALA A 7 -8.89 -1.78 4.27
C ALA A 7 -8.41 -2.42 2.97
N MET A 8 -7.24 -2.00 2.51
CA MET A 8 -6.55 -2.54 1.32
C MET A 8 -5.04 -2.51 1.58
N GLU A 9 -4.26 -3.22 0.78
CA GLU A 9 -2.82 -3.30 0.95
C GLU A 9 -2.04 -3.16 -0.36
N THR A 10 -0.72 -3.01 -0.24
CA THR A 10 0.21 -3.56 -1.22
C THR A 10 1.33 -4.29 -0.49
N SER A 11 1.73 -5.46 -0.97
CA SER A 11 2.85 -6.20 -0.38
C SER A 11 4.14 -5.37 -0.41
N LEU A 12 4.88 -5.34 0.67
CA LEU A 12 6.19 -4.69 0.72
C LEU A 12 7.25 -5.66 0.22
N VAL A 13 8.17 -5.14 -0.59
CA VAL A 13 9.38 -5.88 -0.94
C VAL A 13 10.33 -5.83 0.25
N ILE A 14 11.04 -6.92 0.50
CA ILE A 14 12.10 -7.01 1.51
C ILE A 14 13.41 -7.27 0.77
N LEU A 15 14.36 -6.34 0.86
CA LEU A 15 15.67 -6.42 0.21
C LEU A 15 16.74 -6.94 1.18
N ASP A 16 16.66 -6.56 2.46
CA ASP A 16 17.52 -7.09 3.51
C ASP A 16 16.93 -8.39 4.07
N GLN A 17 17.59 -9.51 3.77
CA GLN A 17 17.13 -10.83 4.20
C GLN A 17 17.29 -11.06 5.71
N ASN A 18 18.16 -10.32 6.40
CA ASN A 18 18.37 -10.48 7.84
C ASN A 18 17.12 -10.12 8.64
N VAL A 19 16.18 -9.37 8.06
CA VAL A 19 14.91 -9.08 8.73
C VAL A 19 14.12 -10.35 9.02
N TRP A 20 14.26 -11.40 8.20
CA TRP A 20 13.52 -12.65 8.36
C TRP A 20 13.90 -13.43 9.62
N ASP A 21 15.08 -13.20 10.20
CA ASP A 21 15.47 -13.76 11.50
C ASP A 21 14.55 -13.31 12.65
N LYS A 22 13.76 -12.26 12.43
CA LYS A 22 12.76 -11.74 13.37
C LYS A 22 11.40 -12.41 13.25
N VAL A 23 11.21 -13.32 12.29
CA VAL A 23 9.99 -14.13 12.22
C VAL A 23 9.98 -15.10 13.39
N LEU A 24 8.91 -15.02 14.18
CA LEU A 24 8.73 -15.87 15.34
C LEU A 24 7.98 -17.14 14.92
N ASP A 25 8.74 -18.19 14.61
CA ASP A 25 8.19 -19.43 14.06
C ASP A 25 7.73 -20.45 15.12
N PHE A 26 6.77 -21.27 14.69
CA PHE A 26 6.34 -22.48 15.38
C PHE A 26 7.49 -23.50 15.45
N PRO A 27 7.64 -24.29 16.54
CA PRO A 27 6.77 -24.39 17.72
C PRO A 27 7.10 -23.38 18.83
N ARG A 28 8.21 -22.65 18.71
CA ARG A 28 8.73 -21.82 19.81
C ARG A 28 7.82 -20.63 20.10
N PHE A 29 7.21 -20.06 19.07
CA PHE A 29 6.25 -18.97 19.18
C PHE A 29 4.99 -19.35 18.41
N LYS A 30 3.92 -19.65 19.15
CA LYS A 30 2.61 -19.95 18.54
C LYS A 30 2.02 -18.65 18.00
N SER A 31 2.05 -18.49 16.68
CA SER A 31 1.34 -17.43 15.97
C SER A 31 0.28 -18.06 15.07
N ILE A 32 -0.83 -17.33 14.86
CA ILE A 32 -1.79 -17.69 13.82
C ILE A 32 -1.27 -17.13 12.48
N PRO A 33 -1.51 -17.81 11.35
CA PRO A 33 -1.20 -17.25 10.04
C PRO A 33 -1.83 -15.86 9.85
N ASN A 34 -1.11 -14.94 9.19
CA ASN A 34 -1.54 -13.54 9.10
C ASN A 34 -2.95 -13.39 8.49
N PHE A 35 -3.34 -14.25 7.55
CA PHE A 35 -4.69 -14.21 6.96
C PHE A 35 -5.80 -14.46 8.00
N MET A 36 -5.59 -15.35 8.99
CA MET A 36 -6.58 -15.60 10.04
C MET A 36 -6.68 -14.41 11.00
N HIS A 37 -5.53 -13.83 11.34
CA HIS A 37 -5.47 -12.61 12.16
C HIS A 37 -6.18 -11.46 11.46
N LEU A 38 -5.90 -11.24 10.18
CA LEU A 38 -6.56 -10.23 9.35
C LEU A 38 -8.09 -10.39 9.34
N MET A 39 -8.58 -11.63 9.18
CA MET A 39 -10.03 -11.90 9.22
C MET A 39 -10.65 -11.54 10.57
N ALA A 40 -9.96 -11.84 11.68
CA ALA A 40 -10.41 -11.44 13.01
C ALA A 40 -10.41 -9.91 13.18
N VAL A 41 -9.36 -9.22 12.73
CA VAL A 41 -9.26 -7.75 12.78
C VAL A 41 -10.40 -7.11 11.99
N ASN A 42 -10.61 -7.53 10.73
CA ASN A 42 -11.69 -7.03 9.87
C ASN A 42 -13.08 -7.20 10.49
N ARG A 43 -13.29 -8.26 11.28
CA ARG A 43 -14.58 -8.52 11.94
C ARG A 43 -14.77 -7.72 13.23
N LEU A 44 -13.69 -7.43 13.95
CA LEU A 44 -13.74 -6.80 15.28
C LEU A 44 -13.59 -5.28 15.24
N ALA A 45 -12.83 -4.74 14.29
CA ALA A 45 -12.48 -3.34 14.24
C ALA A 45 -13.70 -2.42 14.05
N LYS A 46 -13.70 -1.30 14.79
CA LYS A 46 -14.79 -0.31 14.77
C LYS A 46 -14.42 1.06 14.21
N SER A 47 -13.14 1.33 14.02
CA SER A 47 -12.61 2.53 13.37
C SER A 47 -11.23 2.24 12.76
N SER A 48 -10.70 3.15 11.92
CA SER A 48 -9.34 3.00 11.36
C SER A 48 -8.25 2.88 12.44
N PRO A 49 -8.21 3.71 13.51
CA PRO A 49 -7.25 3.55 14.60
C PRO A 49 -7.36 2.19 15.31
N ASP A 50 -8.59 1.73 15.58
CA ASP A 50 -8.83 0.43 16.23
C ASP A 50 -8.38 -0.73 15.33
N TRP A 51 -8.59 -0.63 14.02
CA TRP A 51 -8.12 -1.62 13.05
C TRP A 51 -6.59 -1.75 13.09
N VAL A 52 -5.85 -0.65 12.93
CA VAL A 52 -4.37 -0.71 12.88
C VAL A 52 -3.75 -1.11 14.22
N GLN A 53 -4.36 -0.72 15.34
CA GLN A 53 -3.93 -1.18 16.66
C GLN A 53 -4.13 -2.68 16.82
N ARG A 54 -5.30 -3.23 16.44
CA ARG A 54 -5.57 -4.67 16.52
C ARG A 54 -4.69 -5.49 15.58
N PHE A 55 -4.43 -4.97 14.39
CA PHE A 55 -3.52 -5.59 13.42
C PHE A 55 -2.08 -5.58 13.94
N SER A 56 -1.62 -4.49 14.56
CA SER A 56 -0.23 -4.37 15.03
C SER A 56 0.04 -5.12 16.34
N ARG A 57 -0.98 -5.58 17.06
CA ARG A 57 -0.81 -6.37 18.31
C ARG A 57 -0.08 -7.68 18.10
N THR A 58 -0.22 -8.28 16.92
CA THR A 58 0.44 -9.54 16.59
C THR A 58 1.18 -9.35 15.28
N ASN A 59 2.49 -9.10 15.38
CA ASN A 59 3.35 -9.15 14.21
C ASN A 59 3.76 -10.61 13.97
N THR A 60 3.12 -11.25 13.00
CA THR A 60 3.45 -12.62 12.60
C THR A 60 4.75 -12.69 11.79
N GLY A 61 5.25 -11.54 11.31
CA GLY A 61 6.34 -11.43 10.35
C GLY A 61 6.03 -12.01 8.98
N THR A 62 4.82 -12.51 8.74
CA THR A 62 4.41 -13.08 7.45
C THR A 62 3.50 -12.11 6.70
N PHE A 63 3.59 -12.12 5.37
CA PHE A 63 2.83 -11.23 4.50
C PHE A 63 3.09 -9.75 4.79
N ALA A 64 4.37 -9.36 4.65
CA ALA A 64 4.82 -8.00 4.81
C ALA A 64 4.12 -7.06 3.81
N ALA A 65 3.47 -6.02 4.32
CA ALA A 65 2.59 -5.17 3.52
C ALA A 65 2.41 -3.79 4.15
N GLN A 66 2.06 -2.82 3.30
CA GLN A 66 1.51 -1.54 3.70
C GLN A 66 -0.02 -1.64 3.61
N TRP A 67 -0.70 -1.53 4.73
CA TRP A 67 -2.16 -1.50 4.83
C TRP A 67 -2.63 -0.06 4.93
N MET A 68 -3.63 0.28 4.12
CA MET A 68 -4.31 1.57 4.09
C MET A 68 -5.73 1.36 4.57
N VAL A 69 -6.11 2.08 5.63
CA VAL A 69 -7.37 1.88 6.33
C VAL A 69 -8.12 3.20 6.41
N ALA A 70 -9.26 3.26 5.75
CA ALA A 70 -10.13 4.43 5.70
C ALA A 70 -11.48 4.11 6.38
N ASP A 71 -11.93 5.01 7.25
CA ASP A 71 -13.24 4.93 7.89
C ASP A 71 -14.21 5.86 7.17
N TYR A 72 -15.01 5.29 6.26
CA TYR A 72 -15.95 6.09 5.48
C TYR A 72 -17.04 6.73 6.33
N ASN A 73 -17.31 6.29 7.56
CA ASN A 73 -18.32 6.92 8.40
C ASN A 73 -17.93 8.35 8.79
N GLN A 74 -16.62 8.63 8.86
CA GLN A 74 -16.08 9.93 9.21
C GLN A 74 -15.98 10.89 8.02
N PHE A 75 -16.11 10.38 6.79
CA PHE A 75 -16.05 11.22 5.60
C PHE A 75 -17.32 12.07 5.46
N GLU A 76 -17.20 13.34 5.10
CA GLU A 76 -18.35 14.17 4.75
C GLU A 76 -18.00 15.01 3.52
N SER A 77 -18.84 14.95 2.49
CA SER A 77 -18.58 15.68 1.24
C SER A 77 -18.53 17.19 1.51
N GLY A 78 -17.60 17.88 0.85
CA GLY A 78 -17.39 19.32 1.02
C GLY A 78 -16.72 19.75 2.32
N LYS A 79 -16.40 18.82 3.24
CA LYS A 79 -15.66 19.13 4.48
C LYS A 79 -14.22 18.63 4.45
N PRO A 80 -13.29 19.28 5.18
CA PRO A 80 -11.95 18.75 5.40
C PRO A 80 -12.02 17.35 6.04
N LEU A 81 -11.13 16.44 5.63
CA LEU A 81 -11.03 15.11 6.24
C LEU A 81 -10.66 15.25 7.72
N PRO A 82 -11.40 14.63 8.67
CA PRO A 82 -11.03 14.71 10.08
C PRO A 82 -9.78 13.86 10.36
N ASP A 83 -9.05 14.20 11.41
CA ASP A 83 -8.02 13.32 11.97
C ASP A 83 -8.66 12.01 12.44
N GLY A 84 -7.93 10.92 12.33
CA GLY A 84 -8.41 9.58 12.67
C GLY A 84 -9.15 8.87 11.54
N MET A 85 -9.45 9.53 10.42
CA MET A 85 -10.17 8.92 9.31
C MET A 85 -9.30 7.91 8.54
N PHE A 86 -8.05 8.27 8.25
CA PHE A 86 -7.17 7.49 7.39
C PHE A 86 -5.87 7.12 8.12
N TRP A 87 -5.66 5.82 8.30
CA TRP A 87 -4.46 5.28 8.92
C TRP A 87 -3.71 4.39 7.95
N VAL A 88 -2.39 4.41 8.05
CA VAL A 88 -1.50 3.51 7.33
C VAL A 88 -0.71 2.71 8.34
N VAL A 89 -0.56 1.41 8.10
CA VAL A 89 0.37 0.56 8.85
C VAL A 89 1.25 -0.24 7.90
N GLU A 90 2.56 -0.18 8.13
CA GLU A 90 3.53 -1.04 7.48
C GLU A 90 3.96 -2.13 8.45
N MET A 91 3.82 -3.38 8.03
CA MET A 91 4.27 -4.53 8.79
C MET A 91 5.35 -5.28 8.01
N ILE A 92 6.48 -5.50 8.67
CA ILE A 92 7.57 -6.40 8.25
C ILE A 92 7.95 -7.27 9.46
N PRO A 93 8.76 -8.33 9.32
CA PRO A 93 9.19 -9.13 10.47
C PRO A 93 9.75 -8.29 11.63
N GLY A 94 9.11 -8.43 12.79
CA GLY A 94 9.51 -7.77 14.04
C GLY A 94 9.21 -6.26 14.15
N VAL A 95 8.63 -5.63 13.12
CA VAL A 95 8.25 -4.21 13.15
C VAL A 95 6.88 -3.96 12.53
N SER A 96 6.05 -3.23 13.26
CA SER A 96 4.79 -2.66 12.77
C SER A 96 4.81 -1.17 13.06
N GLU A 97 4.82 -0.36 12.01
CA GLU A 97 4.82 1.10 12.09
C GLU A 97 3.49 1.62 11.57
N MET A 98 2.73 2.31 12.41
CA MET A 98 1.40 2.81 12.09
C MET A 98 1.27 4.29 12.41
N GLN A 99 0.60 5.03 11.53
CA GLN A 99 0.42 6.47 11.68
C GLN A 99 -0.92 6.92 11.08
N ASP A 100 -1.50 7.96 11.70
CA ASP A 100 -2.60 8.71 11.10
C ASP A 100 -2.08 9.56 9.94
N MET A 101 -2.57 9.27 8.74
CA MET A 101 -2.18 9.93 7.51
C MET A 101 -3.30 10.84 6.96
N SER A 102 -4.29 11.18 7.79
CA SER A 102 -5.38 12.09 7.41
C SER A 102 -4.87 13.48 7.03
N ALA A 103 -3.86 14.00 7.74
CA ALA A 103 -3.19 15.26 7.39
C ALA A 103 -2.52 15.21 6.01
N HIS A 104 -1.83 14.10 5.72
CA HIS A 104 -1.20 13.88 4.43
C HIS A 104 -2.23 13.87 3.29
N LEU A 105 -3.36 13.18 3.46
CA LEU A 105 -4.45 13.18 2.48
C LEU A 105 -5.06 14.57 2.27
N ARG A 106 -5.20 15.38 3.33
CA ARG A 106 -5.71 16.75 3.19
C ARG A 106 -4.77 17.61 2.34
N GLU A 107 -3.47 17.50 2.58
CA GLU A 107 -2.43 18.27 1.90
C GLU A 107 -2.21 17.80 0.46
N HIS A 108 -1.99 16.51 0.26
CA HIS A 108 -1.57 15.92 -1.02
C HIS A 108 -2.74 15.47 -1.89
N ARG A 109 -3.96 15.39 -1.34
CA ARG A 109 -5.21 15.01 -2.01
C ARG A 109 -5.32 13.55 -2.45
N TYR A 110 -4.26 12.74 -2.30
CA TYR A 110 -4.28 11.31 -2.55
C TYR A 110 -3.24 10.56 -1.70
N TRP A 111 -3.40 9.24 -1.61
CA TRP A 111 -2.38 8.31 -1.11
C TRP A 111 -2.17 7.24 -2.17
N ALA A 112 -0.95 7.09 -2.67
CA ALA A 112 -0.58 6.04 -3.60
C ALA A 112 0.28 4.99 -2.91
N SER A 113 0.09 3.72 -3.26
CA SER A 113 0.84 2.58 -2.71
C SER A 113 1.31 1.68 -3.85
N PHE A 114 2.58 1.26 -3.82
CA PHE A 114 3.24 0.61 -4.95
C PHE A 114 4.43 -0.25 -4.50
N ASN A 115 4.23 -1.09 -3.48
CA ASN A 115 5.23 -2.03 -2.96
C ASN A 115 6.54 -1.38 -2.48
N ARG A 116 6.49 -0.12 -2.05
CA ARG A 116 7.62 0.62 -1.48
C ARG A 116 7.26 1.06 -0.06
N PRO A 117 8.13 0.82 0.93
CA PRO A 117 7.88 1.30 2.28
C PRO A 117 7.95 2.83 2.32
N PHE A 118 7.02 3.44 3.03
CA PHE A 118 6.90 4.87 3.25
C PHE A 118 7.62 5.28 4.53
N PHE A 119 7.41 4.55 5.64
CA PHE A 119 7.91 4.97 6.93
C PHE A 119 9.41 4.70 7.10
N GLY A 120 10.13 5.63 7.71
CA GLY A 120 11.59 5.63 7.74
C GLY A 120 12.20 4.36 8.35
N LYS A 121 11.66 3.86 9.45
CA LYS A 121 12.16 2.65 10.11
C LYS A 121 11.89 1.41 9.28
N THR A 122 10.70 1.29 8.70
CA THR A 122 10.38 0.20 7.74
C THR A 122 11.30 0.24 6.53
N ARG A 123 11.57 1.42 5.95
CA ARG A 123 12.49 1.60 4.82
C ARG A 123 13.92 1.17 5.16
N GLU A 124 14.39 1.51 6.35
CA GLU A 124 15.73 1.14 6.81
C GLU A 124 15.86 -0.38 6.96
N LEU A 125 14.96 -0.99 7.72
CA LEU A 125 15.03 -2.43 8.06
C LEU A 125 14.71 -3.36 6.90
N SER A 126 13.95 -2.90 5.91
CA SER A 126 13.69 -3.66 4.68
C SER A 126 14.81 -3.52 3.64
N GLY A 127 15.83 -2.69 3.90
CA GLY A 127 16.98 -2.45 3.01
C GLY A 127 16.76 -1.36 1.95
N PHE A 128 15.58 -0.74 1.89
CA PHE A 128 15.27 0.30 0.90
C PHE A 128 16.10 1.57 1.08
N SER A 129 16.42 1.97 2.31
CA SER A 129 17.28 3.13 2.56
C SER A 129 18.70 2.95 2.02
N MET A 130 19.24 1.72 2.05
CA MET A 130 20.54 1.44 1.44
C MET A 130 20.43 1.36 -0.08
N ALA A 131 19.44 0.64 -0.60
CA ALA A 131 19.25 0.48 -2.03
C ALA A 131 18.99 1.82 -2.76
N GLU A 132 18.27 2.75 -2.13
CA GLU A 132 18.11 4.11 -2.65
C GLU A 132 19.45 4.86 -2.71
N ARG A 133 20.29 4.73 -1.68
CA ARG A 133 21.63 5.36 -1.67
C ARG A 133 22.56 4.81 -2.74
N THR A 134 22.48 3.51 -3.05
CA THR A 134 23.41 2.85 -3.99
C THR A 134 22.89 2.75 -5.42
N HIS A 135 21.56 2.75 -5.63
CA HIS A 135 20.92 2.54 -6.93
C HIS A 135 19.89 3.61 -7.30
N GLY A 136 19.71 4.64 -6.47
CA GLY A 136 18.93 5.83 -6.78
C GLY A 136 17.41 5.66 -6.70
N SER A 137 16.71 6.51 -7.45
CA SER A 137 15.27 6.76 -7.30
C SER A 137 14.36 5.56 -7.55
N LEU A 138 14.83 4.51 -8.22
CA LEU A 138 14.07 3.26 -8.41
C LEU A 138 13.64 2.61 -7.07
N TYR A 139 14.43 2.84 -6.02
CA TYR A 139 14.19 2.37 -4.66
C TYR A 139 13.64 3.46 -3.72
N SER A 140 13.52 4.70 -4.19
CA SER A 140 12.89 5.75 -3.40
C SER A 140 11.37 5.55 -3.37
N TYR A 141 10.73 6.08 -2.31
CA TYR A 141 9.27 6.07 -2.25
C TYR A 141 8.67 6.99 -3.32
N GLN A 142 9.21 8.19 -3.49
CA GLN A 142 8.61 9.23 -4.33
C GLN A 142 9.08 9.22 -5.79
N GLY A 143 10.25 8.64 -6.07
CA GLY A 143 10.92 8.73 -7.38
C GLY A 143 10.94 7.43 -8.18
N ASN A 144 10.28 6.37 -7.69
CA ASN A 144 10.13 5.15 -8.47
C ASN A 144 9.07 5.34 -9.59
N PRO A 145 9.08 4.50 -10.64
CA PRO A 145 8.21 4.68 -11.80
C PRO A 145 6.71 4.80 -11.49
N ARG A 146 6.20 4.01 -10.53
CA ARG A 146 4.78 4.05 -10.17
C ARG A 146 4.44 5.29 -9.37
N ALA A 147 5.33 5.75 -8.49
CA ALA A 147 5.16 7.03 -7.80
C ALA A 147 5.07 8.19 -8.81
N TYR A 148 5.96 8.19 -9.81
CA TYR A 148 5.92 9.16 -10.90
C TYR A 148 4.63 9.05 -11.72
N ALA A 149 4.19 7.83 -12.06
CA ALA A 149 2.92 7.60 -12.75
C ALA A 149 1.74 8.22 -11.99
N PHE A 150 1.64 7.91 -10.69
CA PHE A 150 0.57 8.43 -9.83
C PHE A 150 0.64 9.95 -9.68
N SER A 151 1.83 10.55 -9.56
CA SER A 151 1.93 12.02 -9.44
C SER A 151 1.38 12.75 -10.67
N MET A 152 1.43 12.11 -11.85
CA MET A 152 0.91 12.68 -13.09
C MET A 152 -0.61 12.53 -13.23
N VAL A 153 -1.17 11.39 -12.79
CA VAL A 153 -2.58 11.05 -13.07
C VAL A 153 -3.51 11.25 -11.88
N ALA A 154 -3.04 11.05 -10.65
CA ALA A 154 -3.89 11.10 -9.45
C ALA A 154 -4.61 12.44 -9.25
N PRO A 155 -3.99 13.62 -9.49
CA PRO A 155 -4.68 14.91 -9.33
C PRO A 155 -5.85 15.13 -10.30
N ALA A 156 -5.90 14.38 -11.41
CA ALA A 156 -6.92 14.52 -12.44
C ALA A 156 -8.13 13.59 -12.25
N ILE A 157 -8.07 12.66 -11.28
CA ILE A 157 -9.15 11.71 -11.03
C ILE A 157 -10.26 12.39 -10.25
N ASN A 158 -11.40 12.57 -10.90
CA ASN A 158 -12.60 13.17 -10.33
C ASN A 158 -13.77 12.18 -10.27
N ALA A 159 -13.74 11.08 -11.03
CA ALA A 159 -14.82 10.10 -11.05
C ALA A 159 -14.37 8.64 -11.03
N LEU A 160 -15.30 7.74 -10.66
CA LEU A 160 -15.03 6.30 -10.63
C LEU A 160 -14.59 5.71 -11.98
N PRO A 161 -15.13 6.11 -13.15
CA PRO A 161 -14.60 5.65 -14.44
C PRO A 161 -13.13 6.00 -14.63
N GLU A 162 -12.74 7.24 -14.33
CA GLU A 162 -11.35 7.70 -14.44
C GLU A 162 -10.42 6.94 -13.46
N MET A 163 -10.89 6.66 -12.24
CA MET A 163 -10.17 5.81 -11.30
C MET A 163 -9.94 4.39 -11.87
N ARG A 164 -10.94 3.81 -12.53
CA ARG A 164 -10.80 2.49 -13.17
C ARG A 164 -9.80 2.54 -14.32
N ASP A 165 -9.85 3.58 -15.14
CA ASP A 165 -8.92 3.76 -16.25
C ASP A 165 -7.47 3.87 -15.72
N VAL A 166 -7.23 4.71 -14.72
CA VAL A 166 -5.91 4.85 -14.08
C VAL A 166 -5.44 3.53 -13.48
N MET A 167 -6.28 2.82 -12.73
CA MET A 167 -5.86 1.59 -12.06
C MET A 167 -5.64 0.41 -13.01
N THR A 168 -6.14 0.48 -14.24
CA THR A 168 -5.90 -0.53 -15.28
C THR A 168 -4.82 -0.12 -16.28
N GLN A 169 -4.24 1.08 -16.13
CA GLN A 169 -3.35 1.66 -17.14
C GLN A 169 -1.99 0.96 -17.22
N ASN A 170 -1.55 0.74 -18.45
CA ASN A 170 -0.17 0.43 -18.80
C ASN A 170 0.20 1.21 -20.06
N ALA A 171 1.04 2.23 -19.92
CA ALA A 171 1.41 3.11 -21.03
C ALA A 171 2.69 2.66 -21.75
N TYR A 172 3.24 1.48 -21.48
CA TYR A 172 4.41 0.97 -22.18
C TYR A 172 4.13 0.84 -23.70
N PRO A 173 5.04 1.27 -24.60
CA PRO A 173 6.42 1.70 -24.36
C PRO A 173 6.61 3.23 -24.26
N TYR A 174 5.63 3.98 -23.79
CA TYR A 174 5.69 5.43 -23.62
C TYR A 174 5.39 5.88 -22.18
N GLY A 175 5.49 4.94 -21.23
CA GLY A 175 5.08 5.15 -19.85
C GLY A 175 6.15 5.76 -18.96
N SER A 176 5.95 5.64 -17.65
CA SER A 176 6.85 6.21 -16.63
C SER A 176 8.29 5.68 -16.74
N PRO A 177 9.32 6.54 -16.67
CA PRO A 177 10.71 6.13 -16.76
C PRO A 177 11.23 5.48 -15.45
N PRO A 178 12.18 4.51 -15.53
CA PRO A 178 12.55 3.74 -16.72
C PRO A 178 11.36 2.97 -17.28
N ASN A 179 11.16 3.13 -18.59
CA ASN A 179 9.99 2.62 -19.29
C ASN A 179 10.12 1.11 -19.53
N ASP A 180 9.50 0.37 -18.63
CA ASP A 180 9.37 -1.09 -18.65
C ASP A 180 7.88 -1.43 -18.41
N PRO A 181 7.33 -2.48 -19.05
CA PRO A 181 5.93 -2.81 -18.87
C PRO A 181 5.60 -3.26 -17.44
N GLY A 182 6.59 -3.68 -16.65
CA GLY A 182 6.47 -3.97 -15.22
C GLY A 182 6.46 -2.75 -14.30
N HIS A 183 6.85 -1.59 -14.81
CA HIS A 183 6.98 -0.35 -14.03
C HIS A 183 5.74 0.56 -14.08
N GLN A 184 4.71 0.19 -14.84
CA GLN A 184 3.45 0.92 -14.91
C GLN A 184 2.51 0.53 -13.75
N ILE A 185 1.41 1.28 -13.56
CA ILE A 185 0.43 1.03 -12.48
C ILE A 185 -0.12 -0.40 -12.58
N SER A 186 -0.62 -0.78 -13.76
CA SER A 186 -1.03 -2.16 -14.06
C SER A 186 0.06 -2.87 -14.86
N ALA A 187 0.98 -3.53 -14.17
CA ALA A 187 2.15 -4.17 -14.79
C ALA A 187 1.77 -5.22 -15.86
N ARG A 188 2.62 -5.39 -16.88
CA ARG A 188 2.46 -6.36 -17.99
C ARG A 188 3.78 -7.05 -18.33
N MET A 189 4.30 -7.88 -17.42
CA MET A 189 5.63 -8.52 -17.60
C MET A 189 5.67 -9.48 -18.80
N ASP A 190 4.52 -9.91 -19.32
CA ASP A 190 4.40 -10.70 -20.54
C ASP A 190 4.83 -9.92 -21.80
N LEU A 191 4.79 -8.58 -21.74
CA LEU A 191 5.25 -7.68 -22.79
C LEU A 191 6.74 -7.34 -22.67
N SER A 192 7.45 -7.83 -21.66
CA SER A 192 8.88 -7.56 -21.48
C SER A 192 9.67 -8.03 -22.70
N PRO A 193 10.59 -7.21 -23.24
CA PRO A 193 11.44 -7.60 -24.36
C PRO A 193 12.56 -8.56 -23.95
N ILE A 194 12.90 -8.63 -22.65
CA ILE A 194 14.01 -9.43 -22.12
C ILE A 194 13.50 -10.76 -21.56
N LEU A 195 12.52 -10.73 -20.66
CA LEU A 195 12.01 -11.92 -19.98
C LEU A 195 10.50 -11.83 -19.83
N LYS A 196 9.78 -12.57 -20.69
CA LYS A 196 8.32 -12.65 -20.66
C LYS A 196 7.88 -13.52 -19.49
N LEU A 197 7.25 -12.89 -18.50
CA LEU A 197 6.70 -13.58 -17.33
C LEU A 197 5.19 -13.46 -17.32
N PRO A 198 4.43 -14.54 -17.00
CA PRO A 198 2.99 -14.46 -16.81
C PRO A 198 2.66 -13.80 -15.46
N ASN A 199 3.01 -12.52 -15.32
CA ASN A 199 2.85 -11.73 -14.10
C ASN A 199 2.49 -10.28 -14.44
N GLY A 200 1.64 -9.65 -13.63
CA GLY A 200 1.16 -8.29 -13.88
C GLY A 200 -0.06 -7.91 -13.07
N GLY A 201 -0.64 -6.76 -13.41
CA GLY A 201 -1.97 -6.39 -12.94
C GLY A 201 -3.03 -7.28 -13.57
N ILE A 202 -3.90 -7.87 -12.76
CA ILE A 202 -4.93 -8.83 -13.19
C ILE A 202 -6.35 -8.38 -12.89
N ASP A 203 -6.52 -7.36 -12.05
CA ASP A 203 -7.82 -6.78 -11.71
C ASP A 203 -7.67 -5.31 -11.30
N ALA A 204 -8.80 -4.62 -11.19
CA ALA A 204 -8.91 -3.34 -10.51
C ALA A 204 -10.25 -3.29 -9.77
N LYS A 205 -10.20 -2.91 -8.49
CA LYS A 205 -11.39 -2.75 -7.65
C LYS A 205 -11.43 -1.30 -7.18
N ALA A 206 -12.55 -0.63 -7.42
CA ALA A 206 -12.77 0.75 -7.01
C ALA A 206 -14.12 0.86 -6.30
N CYS A 207 -14.16 1.66 -5.24
CA CYS A 207 -15.38 1.97 -4.51
C CYS A 207 -15.39 3.46 -4.13
N MET A 208 -16.56 3.97 -3.82
CA MET A 208 -16.74 5.32 -3.28
C MET A 208 -17.87 5.28 -2.25
N ARG A 209 -17.93 6.28 -1.36
CA ARG A 209 -19.11 6.45 -0.52
C ARG A 209 -20.33 6.82 -1.40
N PRO A 210 -21.49 6.16 -1.23
CA PRO A 210 -22.71 6.54 -1.94
C PRO A 210 -23.09 8.00 -1.66
N ASN A 211 -23.64 8.71 -2.66
CA ASN A 211 -24.15 10.08 -2.57
C ASN A 211 -23.11 11.17 -2.22
N SER A 212 -21.88 11.05 -2.75
CA SER A 212 -20.75 11.96 -2.46
C SER A 212 -20.50 13.07 -3.49
N TRP A 213 -21.51 13.52 -4.24
CA TRP A 213 -21.38 14.57 -5.25
C TRP A 213 -22.11 15.84 -4.83
#